data_AF-A0A7X6Z2E2-F1
#
_entry.id   AF-A0A7X6Z2E2-F1
#
_cell.length_a   1.000
_cell.length_b   1.000
_cell.length_c   1.000
_cell.angle_alpha   90.00
_cell.angle_beta   90.00
_cell.angle_gamma   90.00
#
_symmetry.space_group_name_H-M   'P 1'
#
loop_
_entity.id
_entity.type
_entity.pdbx_description
1 polymer ?
#
loop_
_entity_poly.entity_id
_entity_poly.type
_entity_poly.pdbx_seq_one_letter_code
_entity_poly.pdbx_strand_id
1 'polypeptide(L)'
;MRYIENISLDPYFNQAFEEYVFEHTEGDVLLLWRNRPAVVCGRFQNLYSEVNVWQAVQDQVALIRRISGGGTVYHDPGNVNYTLIGKSNPNENSFTQFLNPVIA
;
A
#
# COMPACT_ATOMS: atom_id res chain seq x y z
N MET A 1 14.73 -13.75 2.43
CA MET A 1 13.75 -12.69 2.71
C MET A 1 14.47 -11.51 3.34
N ARG A 2 14.35 -10.31 2.75
CA ARG A 2 14.87 -9.05 3.29
C ARG A 2 13.75 -8.32 4.03
N TYR A 3 14.07 -7.73 5.18
CA TYR A 3 13.14 -6.89 5.93
C TYR A 3 13.52 -5.43 5.73
N ILE A 4 12.52 -4.60 5.40
CA ILE A 4 12.67 -3.16 5.24
C ILE A 4 11.62 -2.48 6.12
N GLU A 5 12.08 -1.60 7.00
CA GLU A 5 11.22 -0.70 7.74
C GLU A 5 11.35 0.70 7.17
N ASN A 6 10.25 1.25 6.64
CA ASN A 6 10.21 2.62 6.17
C ASN A 6 9.55 3.51 7.23
N ILE A 7 10.34 4.42 7.81
CA ILE A 7 9.92 5.32 8.89
C ILE A 7 9.23 6.61 8.39
N SER A 8 9.21 6.85 7.07
CA SER A 8 8.50 8.00 6.50
C SER A 8 6.99 7.84 6.68
N LEU A 9 6.33 8.94 7.05
CA LEU A 9 4.86 9.02 7.08
C LEU A 9 4.30 9.73 5.84
N ASP A 10 5.15 10.10 4.86
CA ASP A 10 4.69 10.78 3.66
C ASP A 10 4.09 9.78 2.65
N PRO A 11 2.77 9.85 2.36
CA PRO A 11 2.10 8.87 1.51
C PRO A 11 2.60 8.88 0.07
N TYR A 12 3.04 10.06 -0.42
CA TYR A 12 3.58 10.19 -1.77
C TYR A 12 4.92 9.44 -1.90
N PHE A 13 5.84 9.68 -0.97
CA PHE A 13 7.10 8.94 -0.90
C PHE A 13 6.86 7.45 -0.68
N ASN A 14 6.00 7.07 0.26
CA ASN A 14 5.78 5.68 0.61
C ASN A 14 5.25 4.85 -0.56
N GLN A 15 4.31 5.40 -1.34
CA GLN A 15 3.78 4.71 -2.52
C GLN A 15 4.83 4.56 -3.61
N ALA A 16 5.64 5.60 -3.85
CA ALA A 16 6.74 5.54 -4.80
C ALA A 16 7.85 4.57 -4.35
N PHE A 17 8.14 4.53 -3.05
CA PHE A 17 9.14 3.64 -2.48
C PHE A 17 8.70 2.17 -2.56
N GLU A 18 7.43 1.88 -2.24
CA GLU A 18 6.86 0.53 -2.42
C GLU A 18 7.01 0.05 -3.87
N GLU A 19 6.60 0.88 -4.84
CA GLU A 19 6.72 0.57 -6.27
C GLU A 19 8.18 0.39 -6.70
N TYR A 20 9.08 1.27 -6.25
CA TYR A 20 10.51 1.13 -6.51
C TYR A 20 11.07 -0.19 -5.98
N VAL A 21 10.75 -0.56 -4.73
CA VAL A 21 11.20 -1.82 -4.13
C VAL A 21 10.65 -3.00 -4.92
N PHE A 22 9.38 -2.95 -5.35
CA PHE A 22 8.76 -3.99 -6.17
C PHE A 22 9.44 -4.16 -7.53
N GLU A 23 9.78 -3.07 -8.22
CA GLU A 23 10.36 -3.11 -9.57
C GLU A 23 11.88 -3.37 -9.59
N HIS A 24 12.60 -2.96 -8.55
CA HIS A 24 14.07 -2.88 -8.57
C HIS A 24 14.75 -3.77 -7.52
N THR A 25 14.00 -4.57 -6.74
CA THR A 25 14.59 -5.48 -5.74
C THR A 25 14.43 -6.93 -6.16
N GLU A 26 15.53 -7.66 -6.18
CA GLU A 26 15.51 -9.11 -6.35
C GLU A 26 15.33 -9.86 -5.02
N GLY A 27 14.59 -10.96 -5.08
CA GLY A 27 14.33 -11.85 -3.95
C GLY A 27 13.12 -11.44 -3.11
N ASP A 28 12.84 -12.20 -2.06
CA ASP A 28 11.66 -11.97 -1.23
C ASP A 28 11.88 -10.79 -0.26
N VAL A 29 10.90 -9.90 -0.13
CA VAL A 29 10.93 -8.70 0.71
C VAL A 29 9.68 -8.62 1.58
N LEU A 30 9.86 -8.25 2.85
CA LEU A 30 8.83 -7.72 3.74
C LEU A 30 9.12 -6.23 3.97
N LEU A 31 8.18 -5.37 3.57
CA LEU A 31 8.22 -3.94 3.81
C LEU A 31 7.11 -3.56 4.79
N LEU A 32 7.47 -2.91 5.90
CA LEU A 32 6.51 -2.31 6.84
C LEU A 32 6.57 -0.79 6.76
N TRP A 33 5.39 -0.15 6.72
CA TRP A 33 5.28 1.29 6.53
C TRP A 33 3.95 1.84 7.02
N ARG A 34 3.89 3.15 7.26
CA ARG A 34 2.70 3.86 7.75
C ARG A 34 2.56 5.18 7.05
N ASN A 35 1.34 5.68 6.94
CA ASN A 35 1.05 6.98 6.34
C ASN A 35 0.53 7.95 7.42
N ARG A 36 0.80 9.26 7.24
CA ARG A 36 -0.08 10.30 7.79
C ARG A 36 -1.48 10.18 7.13
N PRO A 37 -2.51 10.90 7.60
CA PRO A 37 -3.86 10.84 7.02
C PRO A 37 -3.85 10.85 5.49
N ALA A 38 -4.35 9.76 4.90
CA ALA A 38 -4.32 9.54 3.46
C ALA A 38 -5.49 8.67 2.98
N VAL A 39 -6.04 9.01 1.82
CA VAL A 39 -6.95 8.16 1.05
C VAL A 39 -6.16 7.55 -0.08
N VAL A 40 -6.11 6.21 -0.10
CA VAL A 40 -5.41 5.42 -1.10
C VAL A 40 -6.42 4.79 -2.04
N CYS A 41 -6.60 5.40 -3.20
CA CYS A 41 -7.51 4.96 -4.23
C CYS A 41 -6.93 3.78 -5.02
N GLY A 42 -7.76 2.75 -5.25
CA GLY A 42 -7.38 1.62 -6.10
C GLY A 42 -7.14 2.05 -7.55
N ARG A 43 -6.26 1.33 -8.27
CA ARG A 43 -5.81 1.69 -9.62
C ARG A 43 -6.95 2.07 -10.58
N PHE A 44 -8.07 1.35 -10.52
CA PHE A 44 -9.18 1.46 -11.49
C PHE A 44 -10.41 2.21 -10.97
N GLN A 45 -10.37 2.79 -9.76
CA GLN A 45 -11.52 3.50 -9.20
C GLN A 45 -11.57 4.99 -9.59
N ASN A 46 -12.79 5.54 -9.64
CA ASN A 46 -13.02 6.96 -9.79
C ASN A 46 -12.95 7.66 -8.43
N LEU A 47 -11.87 8.39 -8.16
CA LEU A 47 -11.64 9.06 -6.88
C LEU A 47 -12.82 9.95 -6.44
N TYR A 48 -13.46 10.66 -7.38
CA TYR A 48 -14.59 11.55 -7.08
C TYR A 48 -15.86 10.82 -6.66
N SER A 49 -15.98 9.53 -6.95
CA SER A 49 -17.10 8.69 -6.53
C SER A 49 -16.85 8.00 -5.19
N GLU A 50 -15.58 7.85 -4.79
CA GLU A 50 -15.18 7.14 -3.58
C GLU A 50 -15.00 8.06 -2.37
N VAL A 51 -14.66 9.33 -2.61
CA VAL A 51 -14.31 10.27 -1.53
C VAL A 51 -14.82 11.68 -1.78
N ASN A 52 -15.13 12.39 -0.69
CA ASN A 52 -15.33 13.83 -0.73
C ASN A 52 -13.98 14.53 -0.89
N VAL A 53 -13.56 14.75 -2.14
CA VAL A 53 -12.26 15.33 -2.50
C VAL A 53 -12.06 16.72 -1.86
N TRP A 54 -13.10 17.55 -1.85
CA TRP A 54 -13.02 18.89 -1.27
C TRP A 54 -12.75 18.84 0.23
N GLN A 55 -13.48 18.00 0.96
CA GLN A 55 -13.28 17.85 2.40
C GLN A 55 -11.89 17.27 2.70
N ALA A 56 -11.45 16.25 1.95
CA ALA A 56 -10.13 15.65 2.15
C ALA A 56 -8.99 16.67 1.97
N VAL A 57 -9.10 17.58 0.99
CA VAL A 57 -8.12 18.66 0.79
C VAL A 57 -8.14 19.66 1.94
N GLN A 58 -9.32 20.05 2.45
CA GLN A 58 -9.43 20.95 3.61
C GLN A 58 -8.82 20.34 4.87
N ASP A 59 -9.05 19.04 5.09
CA ASP A 59 -8.53 18.29 6.24
C ASP A 59 -7.06 17.87 6.07
N GLN A 60 -6.39 18.31 5.00
CA GLN A 60 -5.00 17.96 4.67
C GLN A 60 -4.74 16.45 4.55
N VAL A 61 -5.78 15.69 4.21
CA VAL A 61 -5.70 14.26 3.92
C VAL A 61 -5.11 14.07 2.53
N ALA A 62 -4.01 13.33 2.44
CA ALA A 62 -3.38 13.05 1.14
C ALA A 62 -4.31 12.22 0.26
N LEU A 63 -4.40 12.55 -1.02
CA LEU A 63 -5.11 11.74 -2.01
C LEU A 63 -4.09 11.10 -2.95
N ILE A 64 -3.98 9.78 -2.93
CA ILE A 64 -3.03 9.03 -3.76
C ILE A 64 -3.72 7.86 -4.48
N ARG A 65 -3.16 7.46 -5.63
CA ARG A 65 -3.59 6.26 -6.37
C ARG A 65 -2.47 5.22 -6.30
N ARG A 66 -2.79 4.00 -5.88
CA ARG A 66 -1.82 2.89 -5.84
C ARG A 66 -1.83 2.09 -7.14
N ILE A 67 -0.78 1.31 -7.36
CA ILE A 67 -0.60 0.49 -8.56
C ILE A 67 -1.45 -0.77 -8.57
N SER A 68 -1.91 -1.24 -7.41
CA SER A 68 -2.77 -2.42 -7.28
C SER A 68 -4.26 -2.10 -7.46
N GLY A 69 -5.04 -3.11 -7.86
CA GLY A 69 -6.50 -3.03 -7.92
C GLY A 69 -7.16 -3.01 -6.54
N GLY A 70 -8.47 -3.25 -6.49
CA GLY A 70 -9.28 -3.23 -5.27
C GLY A 70 -9.90 -1.86 -4.97
N GLY A 71 -10.48 -1.72 -3.78
CA GLY A 71 -11.22 -0.52 -3.36
C GLY A 71 -10.35 0.62 -2.85
N THR A 72 -11.00 1.69 -2.39
CA THR A 72 -10.39 2.86 -1.76
C THR A 72 -10.34 2.67 -0.25
N VAL A 73 -9.20 2.99 0.37
CA VAL A 73 -8.97 2.81 1.81
C VAL A 73 -8.44 4.09 2.43
N TYR A 74 -8.73 4.31 3.71
CA TYR A 74 -8.20 5.41 4.50
C TYR A 74 -7.08 4.91 5.41
N HIS A 75 -5.96 5.62 5.45
CA HIS A 75 -4.82 5.36 6.32
C HIS A 75 -4.63 6.51 7.30
N ASP A 76 -4.11 6.18 8.48
CA ASP A 76 -3.58 7.11 9.47
C ASP A 76 -2.33 6.52 10.15
N PRO A 77 -1.66 7.23 11.08
CA PRO A 77 -0.47 6.71 11.76
C PRO A 77 -0.70 5.47 12.64
N GLY A 78 -1.96 5.13 12.94
CA GLY A 78 -2.36 3.91 13.64
C GLY A 78 -2.47 2.70 12.70
N ASN A 79 -2.61 2.92 11.39
CA ASN A 79 -2.69 1.86 10.38
C ASN A 79 -1.28 1.45 9.88
N VAL A 80 -0.86 0.24 10.22
CA VAL A 80 0.36 -0.39 9.70
C VAL A 80 0.07 -1.08 8.38
N ASN A 81 0.76 -0.68 7.32
CA ASN A 81 0.76 -1.35 6.03
C ASN A 81 1.93 -2.32 5.97
N TYR A 82 1.69 -3.49 5.37
CA TYR A 82 2.72 -4.44 5.02
C TYR A 82 2.67 -4.72 3.52
N THR A 83 3.85 -4.88 2.91
CA THR A 83 3.98 -5.31 1.52
C THR A 83 4.91 -6.52 1.49
N LEU A 84 4.40 -7.65 0.99
CA LEU A 84 5.17 -8.86 0.75
C LEU A 84 5.43 -8.97 -0.75
N ILE A 85 6.71 -8.99 -1.12
CA ILE A 85 7.15 -9.14 -2.51
C ILE A 85 7.90 -10.46 -2.59
N GLY A 86 7.58 -11.28 -3.60
CA GLY A 86 8.20 -12.57 -3.81
C GLY A 86 7.65 -13.25 -5.05
N LYS A 87 8.20 -14.42 -5.37
CA LYS A 87 7.69 -15.21 -6.49
C LYS A 87 6.36 -15.85 -6.14
N SER A 88 5.32 -15.49 -6.90
CA SER A 88 4.03 -16.17 -6.83
C SER A 88 4.17 -17.60 -7.35
N ASN A 89 3.65 -18.58 -6.62
CA ASN A 89 3.47 -19.93 -7.16
C ASN A 89 2.21 -19.92 -8.05
N PRO A 90 2.31 -20.20 -9.37
CA PRO A 90 1.15 -20.17 -10.26
C PRO A 90 0.09 -21.23 -9.92
N ASN A 91 0.44 -22.25 -9.13
CA ASN A 91 -0.47 -23.30 -8.71
C ASN A 91 -1.20 -23.01 -7.38
N GLU A 92 -0.89 -21.89 -6.73
CA GLU A 92 -1.51 -21.49 -5.47
C GLU A 92 -2.27 -20.17 -5.62
N ASN A 93 -3.28 -19.98 -4.79
CA ASN A 93 -3.91 -18.68 -4.66
C ASN A 93 -2.91 -17.72 -4.01
N SER A 94 -2.42 -16.76 -4.80
CA SER A 94 -1.41 -15.80 -4.35
C SER A 94 -1.86 -15.00 -3.13
N PHE A 95 -3.15 -14.66 -3.03
CA PHE A 95 -3.68 -13.95 -1.86
C PHE A 95 -3.54 -14.79 -0.59
N THR A 96 -3.91 -16.07 -0.62
CA THR A 96 -3.72 -16.98 0.52
C THR A 96 -2.24 -17.15 0.85
N GLN A 97 -1.38 -17.34 -0.18
CA GLN A 97 0.06 -17.51 -0.03
C GLN A 97 0.69 -16.34 0.75
N PHE A 98 0.36 -15.10 0.36
CA PHE A 98 0.92 -13.90 0.97
C PHE A 98 0.20 -13.45 2.25
N LEU A 99 -1.05 -13.89 2.50
CA LEU A 99 -1.77 -13.57 3.74
C LEU A 99 -1.39 -14.49 4.91
N ASN A 100 -1.07 -15.76 4.64
CA ASN A 100 -0.78 -16.76 5.66
C ASN A 100 0.23 -16.31 6.74
N PRO A 101 1.37 -15.67 6.41
CA PRO A 101 2.33 -15.23 7.43
C PRO A 101 1.81 -14.18 8.42
N VAL A 102 0.68 -13.53 8.12
CA VAL A 102 0.09 -12.47 8.95
C VAL A 102 -0.97 -13.01 9.91
N ILE A 103 -1.66 -14.08 9.51
CA ILE A 103 -2.79 -14.65 10.26
C ILE A 103 -2.41 -15.85 11.14
N ALA A 104 -1.22 -16.43 10.92
CA ALA A 104 -0.74 -17.65 11.58
C ALA A 104 0.01 -17.39 12.89
#